data_AF-A0ABD3INV8-F1
#
_entry.id   AF-A0ABD3INV8-F1
#
_cell.length_a   1.000
_cell.length_b   1.000
_cell.length_c   1.000
_cell.angle_alpha   90.00
_cell.angle_beta   90.00
_cell.angle_gamma   90.00
#
_symmetry.space_group_name_H-M   'P 1'
#
loop_
_entity.id
_entity.type
_entity.pdbx_description
1 polymer ?
#
loop_
_entity_poly.entity_id
_entity_poly.type
_entity_poly.pdbx_seq_one_letter_code
_entity_poly.pdbx_strand_id
1 'polypeptide(L)'
;MEGIRYEPEEKHDYNLKDLWPKKKPPNVSDVLYIEDMVTEVQRALYFSLSEFDGDVENENDLECLIEQQFEALQKALRIPHKASEARIIVSKKFLTLFRTGKLGPFILDDVPEVNTAS
;
A
#
# COMPACT_ATOMS: atom_id res chain seq x y z
N MET A 1 24.26 -39.28 -47.79
CA MET A 1 24.21 -38.32 -46.66
C MET A 1 22.80 -37.76 -46.64
N GLU A 2 21.93 -38.36 -45.84
CA GLU A 2 20.51 -37.99 -45.76
C GLU A 2 20.38 -36.67 -45.01
N GLY A 3 19.77 -35.69 -45.66
CA GLY A 3 19.57 -34.34 -45.12
C GLY A 3 18.58 -34.38 -43.96
N ILE A 4 18.96 -33.76 -42.85
CA ILE A 4 18.14 -33.58 -41.66
C ILE A 4 16.88 -32.78 -42.06
N ARG A 5 15.71 -33.43 -42.01
CA ARG A 5 14.41 -32.75 -42.11
C ARG A 5 14.21 -31.93 -40.84
N TYR A 6 14.12 -30.61 -40.99
CA TYR A 6 13.64 -29.73 -39.95
C TYR A 6 12.11 -29.76 -39.92
N GLU A 7 11.54 -30.36 -38.88
CA GLU A 7 10.13 -30.19 -38.54
C GLU A 7 9.92 -28.75 -38.02
N PRO A 8 8.91 -28.01 -38.50
CA PRO A 8 8.68 -26.65 -38.07
C PRO A 8 8.18 -26.64 -36.62
N GLU A 9 8.88 -25.93 -35.73
CA GLU A 9 8.46 -25.74 -34.34
C GLU A 9 7.04 -25.16 -34.29
N GLU A 10 6.13 -25.87 -33.61
CA GLU A 10 4.79 -25.39 -33.30
C GLU A 10 4.91 -24.08 -32.52
N LYS A 11 4.58 -22.96 -33.18
CA LYS A 11 4.43 -21.67 -32.52
C LYS A 11 3.29 -21.79 -31.50
N HIS A 12 3.64 -22.06 -30.24
CA HIS A 12 2.73 -21.90 -29.13
C HIS A 12 2.37 -20.42 -29.02
N ASP A 13 1.10 -20.11 -29.31
CA ASP A 13 0.55 -18.77 -29.27
C ASP A 13 0.32 -18.40 -27.80
N TYR A 14 1.37 -17.87 -27.14
CA TYR A 14 1.25 -17.40 -25.77
C TYR A 14 0.42 -16.11 -25.75
N ASN A 15 -0.86 -16.22 -25.39
CA ASN A 15 -1.73 -15.06 -25.29
C ASN A 15 -1.42 -14.28 -23.99
N LEU A 16 -0.99 -13.02 -24.13
CA LEU A 16 -0.72 -12.14 -22.98
C LEU A 16 -1.93 -12.01 -22.03
N LYS A 17 -3.16 -12.23 -22.55
CA LYS A 17 -4.40 -12.21 -21.76
C LYS A 17 -4.53 -13.40 -20.81
N ASP A 18 -3.85 -14.52 -21.08
CA ASP A 18 -3.87 -15.70 -20.22
C ASP A 18 -2.96 -15.54 -18.99
N LEU A 19 -2.03 -14.57 -19.04
CA LEU A 19 -1.17 -14.19 -17.92
C LEU A 19 -1.87 -13.22 -16.96
N TRP A 20 -3.01 -12.65 -17.35
CA TRP A 20 -3.72 -11.71 -16.50
C TRP A 20 -4.48 -12.47 -15.43
N PRO A 21 -4.18 -12.25 -14.13
CA PRO A 21 -5.00 -12.84 -13.08
C PRO A 21 -6.44 -12.35 -13.28
N LYS A 22 -7.36 -13.28 -13.53
CA LYS A 22 -8.81 -13.01 -13.61
C LYS A 22 -9.31 -12.57 -12.23
N LYS A 23 -9.00 -11.34 -11.84
CA LYS A 23 -9.51 -10.72 -10.62
C LYS A 23 -10.98 -10.43 -10.85
N LYS A 24 -11.84 -11.10 -10.08
CA LYS A 24 -13.26 -10.76 -10.03
C LYS A 24 -13.40 -9.28 -9.65
N PRO A 25 -14.32 -8.53 -10.26
CA PRO A 25 -14.59 -7.17 -9.82
C PRO A 25 -15.00 -7.20 -8.34
N PRO A 26 -14.46 -6.30 -7.50
CA PRO A 26 -14.82 -6.24 -6.09
C PRO A 26 -16.31 -5.95 -5.94
N ASN A 27 -16.95 -6.60 -4.97
CA ASN A 27 -18.34 -6.32 -4.64
C ASN A 27 -18.43 -5.00 -3.83
N VAL A 28 -19.66 -4.49 -3.62
CA VAL A 28 -19.87 -3.23 -2.87
C VAL A 28 -19.33 -3.31 -1.43
N SER A 29 -19.46 -4.45 -0.76
CA SER A 29 -18.92 -4.65 0.60
C SER A 29 -17.40 -4.62 0.63
N ASP A 30 -16.73 -5.14 -0.41
CA ASP A 30 -15.27 -5.12 -0.52
C ASP A 30 -14.76 -3.68 -0.67
N VAL A 31 -15.47 -2.87 -1.44
CA VAL A 31 -15.16 -1.43 -1.62
C VAL A 31 -15.30 -0.69 -0.30
N LEU A 32 -16.44 -0.85 0.40
CA LEU A 32 -16.69 -0.22 1.70
C LEU A 32 -15.67 -0.64 2.76
N TYR A 33 -15.31 -1.93 2.79
CA TYR A 33 -14.29 -2.42 3.71
C TYR A 33 -12.92 -1.78 3.46
N ILE A 34 -12.54 -1.59 2.19
CA ILE A 34 -11.27 -0.94 1.83
C ILE A 34 -11.30 0.53 2.22
N GLU A 35 -12.41 1.24 1.99
CA GLU A 35 -12.56 2.65 2.37
C GLU A 35 -12.49 2.85 3.88
N ASP A 36 -13.22 2.05 4.66
CA ASP A 36 -13.18 2.06 6.13
C ASP A 36 -11.75 1.82 6.66
N MET A 37 -11.08 0.79 6.13
CA MET A 37 -9.67 0.51 6.48
C MET A 37 -8.74 1.69 6.13
N VAL A 38 -8.94 2.36 5.00
CA VAL A 38 -8.12 3.53 4.61
C VAL A 38 -8.36 4.69 5.56
N THR A 39 -9.61 4.98 5.91
CA THR A 39 -9.94 6.03 6.88
C THR A 39 -9.34 5.74 8.26
N GLU A 40 -9.36 4.50 8.71
CA GLU A 40 -8.75 4.12 9.99
C GLU A 40 -7.22 4.24 9.97
N VAL A 41 -6.57 3.91 8.86
CA VAL A 41 -5.12 4.13 8.68
C VAL A 41 -4.79 5.63 8.72
N GLN A 42 -5.56 6.47 8.02
CA GLN A 42 -5.38 7.92 8.02
C GLN A 42 -5.56 8.50 9.42
N ARG A 43 -6.62 8.11 10.12
CA ARG A 43 -6.86 8.53 11.51
C ARG A 43 -5.72 8.10 12.42
N ALA A 44 -5.29 6.85 12.36
CA ALA A 44 -4.21 6.33 13.19
C ALA A 44 -2.94 7.17 13.03
N LEU A 45 -2.55 7.51 11.80
CA LEU A 45 -1.39 8.35 11.52
C LEU A 45 -1.58 9.79 12.01
N TYR A 46 -2.74 10.39 11.71
CA TYR A 46 -3.02 11.76 12.14
C TYR A 46 -3.02 11.93 13.65
N PHE A 47 -3.73 11.05 14.37
CA PHE A 47 -3.82 11.11 15.83
C PHE A 47 -2.47 10.85 16.48
N SER A 48 -1.76 9.79 16.07
CA SER A 48 -0.44 9.49 16.65
C SER A 48 0.57 10.62 16.43
N LEU A 49 0.55 11.29 15.27
CA LEU A 49 1.39 12.47 15.04
C LEU A 49 0.91 13.69 15.83
N SER A 50 -0.39 13.93 15.93
CA SER A 50 -0.94 15.11 16.62
C SER A 50 -0.81 15.04 18.14
N GLU A 51 -0.83 13.83 18.71
CA GLU A 51 -0.62 13.59 20.14
C GLU A 51 0.86 13.42 20.52
N PHE A 52 1.76 13.39 19.53
CA PHE A 52 3.19 13.27 19.76
C PHE A 52 3.78 14.59 20.27
N ASP A 53 4.43 14.53 21.44
CA ASP A 53 5.05 15.68 22.12
C ASP A 53 6.57 15.75 21.92
N GLY A 54 7.14 14.84 21.12
CA GLY A 54 8.58 14.80 20.83
C GLY A 54 8.97 15.63 19.61
N ASP A 55 10.27 15.85 19.44
CA ASP A 55 10.82 16.60 18.31
C ASP A 55 11.11 15.66 17.13
N VAL A 56 10.43 15.85 15.99
CA VAL A 56 10.66 15.04 14.79
C VAL A 56 12.03 15.24 14.15
N GLU A 57 12.74 16.33 14.48
CA GLU A 57 14.13 16.55 14.06
C GLU A 57 15.13 15.80 14.97
N ASN A 58 14.70 15.30 16.12
CA ASN A 58 15.50 14.45 17.00
C ASN A 58 15.33 12.98 16.61
N GLU A 59 16.44 12.32 16.28
CA GLU A 59 16.45 10.93 15.83
C GLU A 59 15.78 9.94 16.80
N ASN A 60 15.98 10.11 18.12
CA ASN A 60 15.40 9.20 19.12
C ASN A 60 13.89 9.40 19.24
N ASP A 61 13.45 10.66 19.25
CA ASP A 61 12.03 10.99 19.32
C ASP A 61 11.32 10.51 18.04
N LEU A 62 11.94 10.71 16.88
CA LEU A 62 11.43 10.19 15.61
C LEU A 62 11.36 8.65 15.61
N GLU A 63 12.37 7.95 16.13
CA GLU A 63 12.32 6.50 16.28
C GLU A 63 11.14 6.07 17.17
N CYS A 64 10.93 6.75 18.31
CA CYS A 64 9.77 6.52 19.17
C CYS A 64 8.43 6.74 18.45
N LEU A 65 8.32 7.82 17.67
CA LEU A 65 7.11 8.11 16.88
C LEU A 65 6.85 7.01 15.83
N ILE A 66 7.90 6.54 15.14
CA ILE A 66 7.78 5.45 14.16
C ILE A 66 7.24 4.19 14.84
N GLU A 67 7.76 3.83 16.02
CA GLU A 67 7.29 2.67 16.77
C GLU A 67 5.82 2.79 17.20
N GLN A 68 5.42 3.96 17.73
CA GLN A 68 4.03 4.25 18.08
C GLN A 68 3.10 4.16 16.86
N GLN A 69 3.51 4.70 15.72
CA GLN A 69 2.75 4.62 14.48
C GLN A 69 2.64 3.17 13.98
N PHE A 70 3.68 2.35 14.10
CA PHE A 70 3.60 0.93 13.75
C PHE A 70 2.56 0.18 14.57
N GLU A 71 2.49 0.43 15.88
CA GLU A 71 1.48 -0.17 16.74
C GLU A 71 0.06 0.29 16.38
N ALA A 72 -0.12 1.59 16.09
CA ALA A 72 -1.40 2.15 15.66
C ALA A 72 -1.85 1.56 14.32
N LEU A 73 -0.94 1.47 13.35
CA LEU A 73 -1.17 0.85 12.05
C LEU A 73 -1.50 -0.64 12.16
N GLN A 74 -0.86 -1.37 13.07
CA GLN A 74 -1.17 -2.77 13.30
C GLN A 74 -2.64 -2.97 13.70
N LYS A 75 -3.16 -2.09 14.56
CA LYS A 75 -4.57 -2.07 14.98
C LYS A 75 -5.49 -1.68 13.81
N ALA A 76 -5.18 -0.59 13.11
CA ALA A 76 -5.96 -0.11 11.97
C ALA A 76 -6.06 -1.15 10.84
N LEU A 77 -4.97 -1.89 10.58
CA LEU A 77 -4.90 -2.95 9.57
C LEU A 77 -5.42 -4.30 10.07
N ARG A 78 -5.95 -4.36 11.30
CA ARG A 78 -6.54 -5.55 11.94
C ARG A 78 -5.58 -6.74 11.97
N ILE A 79 -4.28 -6.47 12.17
CA ILE A 79 -3.25 -7.50 12.24
C ILE A 79 -3.17 -8.01 13.69
N PRO A 80 -3.24 -9.34 13.92
CA PRO A 80 -3.16 -9.91 15.26
C PRO A 80 -1.87 -9.50 16.01
N HIS A 81 -1.99 -9.14 17.29
CA HIS A 81 -0.87 -8.72 18.15
C HIS A 81 0.23 -9.80 18.31
N LYS A 82 -0.12 -11.07 18.12
CA LYS A 82 0.80 -12.21 18.27
C LYS A 82 1.51 -12.63 16.98
N ALA A 83 1.32 -11.88 15.88
CA ALA A 83 2.01 -12.19 14.63
C ALA A 83 3.50 -11.88 14.80
N SER A 84 4.35 -12.90 14.75
CA SER A 84 5.82 -12.76 14.79
C SER A 84 6.36 -11.85 13.69
N GLU A 85 5.59 -11.68 12.62
CA GLU A 85 5.92 -10.85 11.45
C GLU A 85 5.04 -9.59 11.35
N ALA A 86 4.44 -9.13 12.46
CA ALA A 86 3.50 -8.01 12.47
C ALA A 86 4.01 -6.78 11.72
N ARG A 87 5.24 -6.34 12.00
CA ARG A 87 5.86 -5.18 11.31
C ARG A 87 5.98 -5.40 9.81
N ILE A 88 6.43 -6.56 9.37
CA ILE A 88 6.55 -6.89 7.93
C ILE A 88 5.18 -6.85 7.25
N ILE A 89 4.14 -7.37 7.91
CA ILE A 89 2.77 -7.36 7.38
C ILE A 89 2.21 -5.94 7.30
N VAL A 90 2.42 -5.12 8.36
CA VAL A 90 2.06 -3.70 8.39
C VAL A 90 2.72 -2.99 7.21
N SER A 91 4.04 -3.09 7.06
CA SER A 91 4.80 -2.41 5.99
C SER A 91 4.31 -2.82 4.59
N LYS A 92 4.05 -4.11 4.35
CA LYS A 92 3.53 -4.60 3.06
C LYS A 92 2.14 -4.06 2.74
N LYS A 93 1.24 -4.03 3.73
CA LYS A 93 -0.12 -3.50 3.56
C LYS A 93 -0.10 -2.00 3.35
N PHE A 94 0.68 -1.28 4.16
CA PHE A 94 0.86 0.16 4.06
C PHE A 94 1.44 0.56 2.68
N LEU A 95 2.49 -0.12 2.22
CA LEU A 95 3.05 0.06 0.88
C LEU A 95 2.01 -0.21 -0.23
N THR A 96 1.12 -1.18 -0.04
CA THR A 96 0.06 -1.47 -1.01
C THR A 96 -0.95 -0.32 -1.09
N LEU A 97 -1.33 0.27 0.03
CA LEU A 97 -2.23 1.43 0.06
C LEU A 97 -1.61 2.66 -0.63
N PHE A 98 -0.30 2.88 -0.43
CA PHE A 98 0.44 3.91 -1.15
C PHE A 98 0.42 3.68 -2.67
N ARG A 99 0.83 2.49 -3.12
CA ARG A 99 0.93 2.14 -4.55
C ARG A 99 -0.41 2.12 -5.28
N THR A 100 -1.50 1.92 -4.56
CA THR A 100 -2.87 1.95 -5.11
C THR A 100 -3.50 3.34 -5.07
N GLY A 101 -2.76 4.36 -4.62
CA GLY A 101 -3.23 5.75 -4.55
C GLY A 101 -4.27 6.00 -3.47
N LYS A 102 -4.57 5.01 -2.61
CA LYS A 102 -5.58 5.12 -1.55
C LYS A 102 -5.15 6.03 -0.42
N LEU A 103 -3.84 6.16 -0.20
CA LEU A 103 -3.28 7.14 0.72
C LEU A 103 -2.76 8.40 0.02
N GLY A 104 -2.67 8.44 -1.31
CA GLY A 104 -2.07 9.55 -2.06
C GLY A 104 -2.50 10.95 -1.57
N PRO A 105 -3.81 11.26 -1.49
CA PRO A 105 -4.30 12.56 -1.00
C PRO A 105 -3.99 12.89 0.47
N PHE A 106 -3.57 11.91 1.27
CA PHE A 106 -3.29 12.07 2.70
C PHE A 106 -1.80 12.31 3.01
N ILE A 107 -0.91 11.98 2.08
CA ILE A 107 0.56 12.01 2.27
C ILE A 107 1.26 12.91 1.25
N LEU A 108 0.51 13.46 0.30
CA LEU A 108 1.00 14.51 -0.58
C LEU A 108 0.66 15.85 0.07
N ASP A 109 1.67 16.71 0.26
CA ASP A 109 1.43 18.11 0.61
C ASP A 109 0.54 18.76 -0.46
N ASP A 110 -0.39 19.60 -0.02
CA ASP A 110 -1.16 20.43 -0.93
C ASP A 110 -0.19 21.26 -1.77
N VAL A 111 -0.25 21.11 -3.10
CA VAL A 111 0.50 21.99 -4.01
C VAL A 111 -0.07 23.38 -3.80
N PRO A 112 0.75 24.40 -3.44
CA PRO A 112 0.25 25.74 -3.23
C PRO A 112 -0.52 26.18 -4.47
N GLU A 113 -1.79 26.56 -4.31
CA GLU A 113 -2.55 27.15 -5.41
C GLU A 113 -1.78 28.39 -5.87
N VAL A 114 -1.26 28.35 -7.09
CA VAL A 114 -0.66 29.52 -7.72
C VAL A 114 -1.79 30.53 -7.87
N ASN A 115 -1.86 31.47 -6.94
CA ASN A 115 -2.71 32.65 -7.04
C ASN A 115 -2.32 33.38 -8.33
N THR A 116 -3.03 33.07 -9.41
CA THR A 116 -3.01 33.86 -10.63
C THR A 116 -3.84 35.11 -10.33
N ALA A 117 -3.19 36.07 -9.67
CA ALA A 117 -3.71 37.42 -9.57
C ALA A 117 -3.99 37.92 -10.99
N SER A 118 -5.27 38.06 -11.33
CA SER A 118 -5.76 38.75 -12.53
C SER A 118 -5.82 40.25 -12.29
#